data_AF-A0A953NPW4-F1
#
_entry.id   AF-A0A953NPW4-F1
#
_cell.length_a   1.000
_cell.length_b   1.000
_cell.length_c   1.000
_cell.angle_alpha   90.00
_cell.angle_beta   90.00
_cell.angle_gamma   90.00
#
_symmetry.space_group_name_H-M   'P 1'
#
loop_
_entity.id
_entity.type
_entity.pdbx_description
1 polymer ?
#
loop_
_entity_poly.entity_id
_entity_poly.type
_entity_poly.pdbx_seq_one_letter_code
_entity_poly.pdbx_strand_id
1 'polypeptide(L)'
;MGLVNKHGERWARNKENFQELRSAAGNPRGVYILCDGSMPLYVGRGRIASRIKSHTRGKSKGQYWDHFTWYEIQSEKHRKDIESLLLRLLPFYLRSLNKQRGHLPGSHKFKAKNPTPDIVKKPHLAPPRRKRRKSKSK
;
A
#
# COMPACT_ATOMS: atom_id res chain seq x y z
N MET A 1 -23.75 5.60 6.34
CA MET A 1 -22.60 5.91 5.44
C MET A 1 -21.43 5.03 5.83
N GLY A 2 -20.66 4.57 4.84
CA GLY A 2 -19.44 3.78 5.07
C GLY A 2 -18.28 4.64 5.56
N LEU A 3 -17.22 3.97 6.04
CA LEU A 3 -15.97 4.63 6.48
C LEU A 3 -15.22 5.32 5.33
N VAL A 4 -15.36 4.77 4.12
CA VAL A 4 -14.78 5.26 2.87
C VAL A 4 -15.90 5.79 2.00
N ASN A 5 -15.80 7.05 1.56
CA ASN A 5 -16.82 7.70 0.73
C ASN A 5 -16.54 7.51 -0.76
N LYS A 6 -15.26 7.69 -1.14
CA LYS A 6 -14.75 7.59 -2.51
C LYS A 6 -13.38 6.94 -2.45
N HIS A 7 -13.01 6.23 -3.50
CA HIS A 7 -11.70 5.63 -3.61
C HIS A 7 -11.30 5.48 -5.08
N GLY A 8 -10.02 5.28 -5.31
CA GLY A 8 -9.48 4.89 -6.61
C GLY A 8 -8.33 3.93 -6.38
N GLU A 9 -8.30 2.84 -7.14
CA GLU A 9 -7.33 1.76 -6.98
C GLU A 9 -6.36 1.74 -8.14
N ARG A 10 -5.07 1.64 -7.82
CA ARG A 10 -3.99 1.44 -8.80
C ARG A 10 -4.01 2.46 -9.95
N TRP A 11 -4.27 3.73 -9.65
CA TRP A 11 -4.17 4.80 -10.63
C TRP A 11 -2.72 4.99 -11.06
N ALA A 12 -2.47 5.02 -12.36
CA ALA A 12 -1.15 5.28 -12.91
C ALA A 12 -0.66 6.69 -12.55
N ARG A 13 0.64 6.84 -12.35
CA ARG A 13 1.30 8.11 -12.10
C ARG A 13 1.46 8.92 -13.40
N ASN A 14 0.39 9.58 -13.82
CA ASN A 14 0.37 10.45 -14.99
C ASN A 14 -0.39 11.76 -14.72
N LYS A 15 -0.35 12.69 -15.68
CA LYS A 15 -0.93 14.04 -15.47
C LYS A 15 -2.45 13.98 -15.38
N GLU A 16 -3.05 13.09 -16.16
CA GLU A 16 -4.48 12.88 -16.33
C GLU A 16 -5.11 12.44 -15.00
N ASN A 17 -4.55 11.39 -14.38
CA ASN A 17 -5.01 10.88 -13.08
C ASN A 17 -4.80 11.90 -11.95
N PHE A 18 -3.75 12.74 -12.01
CA PHE A 18 -3.58 13.83 -11.05
C PHE A 18 -4.61 14.94 -11.21
N GLN A 19 -4.99 15.25 -12.45
CA GLN A 19 -6.04 16.21 -12.73
C GLN A 19 -7.39 15.67 -12.26
N GLU A 20 -7.73 14.44 -12.61
CA GLU A 20 -8.98 13.79 -12.22
C GLU A 20 -9.14 13.70 -10.69
N LEU A 21 -8.07 13.32 -9.98
CA LEU A 21 -8.07 13.30 -8.52
C LEU A 21 -8.30 14.68 -7.89
N ARG A 22 -7.93 15.77 -8.60
CA ARG A 22 -8.11 17.13 -8.11
C ARG A 22 -9.47 17.70 -8.48
N SER A 23 -9.92 17.51 -9.72
CA SER A 23 -11.14 18.10 -10.27
C SER A 23 -12.38 17.26 -9.95
N ALA A 24 -12.39 15.97 -10.32
CA ALA A 24 -13.55 15.10 -10.19
C ALA A 24 -13.73 14.60 -8.74
N ALA A 25 -12.62 14.23 -8.08
CA ALA A 25 -12.68 13.77 -6.69
C ALA A 25 -12.68 14.92 -5.66
N GLY A 26 -12.53 16.17 -6.08
CA GLY A 26 -12.62 17.35 -5.20
C GLY A 26 -11.45 17.48 -4.21
N ASN A 27 -10.25 17.01 -4.56
CA ASN A 27 -9.06 17.00 -3.68
C ASN A 27 -9.33 16.34 -2.31
N PRO A 28 -9.65 15.05 -2.31
CA PRO A 28 -10.17 14.36 -1.14
C PRO A 28 -9.17 14.36 0.02
N ARG A 29 -9.70 14.38 1.25
CA ARG A 29 -8.93 14.14 2.47
C ARG A 29 -9.06 12.66 2.85
N GLY A 30 -7.93 12.00 3.06
CA GLY A 30 -7.96 10.55 3.17
C GLY A 30 -6.61 9.91 3.43
N VAL A 31 -6.54 8.63 3.13
CA VAL A 31 -5.32 7.81 3.16
C VAL A 31 -4.96 7.44 1.72
N TYR A 32 -3.67 7.38 1.41
CA TYR A 32 -3.16 6.99 0.11
C TYR A 32 -1.97 6.05 0.24
N ILE A 33 -1.78 5.25 -0.80
CA ILE A 33 -0.73 4.24 -0.92
C ILE A 33 -0.01 4.51 -2.23
N LEU A 34 1.32 4.59 -2.20
CA LEU A 34 2.16 4.61 -3.40
C LEU A 34 2.67 3.20 -3.64
N CYS A 35 2.65 2.77 -4.90
CA CYS A 35 2.97 1.40 -5.31
C CYS A 35 4.01 1.39 -6.43
N ASP A 36 4.81 0.32 -6.46
CA ASP A 36 5.60 -0.11 -7.62
C ASP A 36 4.94 -1.37 -8.19
N GLY A 37 4.28 -1.22 -9.34
CA GLY A 37 3.33 -2.21 -9.85
C GLY A 37 2.21 -2.48 -8.85
N SER A 38 2.20 -3.69 -8.26
CA SER A 38 1.25 -4.10 -7.21
C SER A 38 1.83 -4.03 -5.80
N MET A 39 3.11 -3.70 -5.65
CA MET A 39 3.79 -3.71 -4.36
C MET A 39 3.59 -2.37 -3.64
N PRO A 40 2.94 -2.33 -2.46
CA PRO A 40 2.76 -1.10 -1.72
C PRO A 40 4.07 -0.68 -1.05
N LEU A 41 4.55 0.52 -1.36
CA LEU A 41 5.84 1.04 -0.91
C LEU A 41 5.73 2.09 0.18
N TYR A 42 4.65 2.87 0.14
CA TYR A 42 4.49 3.99 1.04
C TYR A 42 3.02 4.20 1.36
N VAL A 43 2.71 4.41 2.63
CA VAL A 43 1.38 4.82 3.09
C VAL A 43 1.48 6.22 3.68
N GLY A 44 0.51 7.07 3.36
CA GLY A 44 0.37 8.38 4.00
C GLY A 44 -1.07 8.84 4.06
N ARG A 45 -1.30 9.96 4.74
CA ARG A 45 -2.62 10.59 4.85
C ARG A 45 -2.60 12.10 4.63
N GLY A 46 -3.77 12.69 4.42
CA GLY A 46 -3.99 14.13 4.29
C GLY A 46 -4.76 14.51 3.04
N ARG A 47 -4.49 15.70 2.48
CA ARG A 47 -5.03 16.13 1.18
C ARG A 47 -4.34 15.34 0.08
N ILE A 48 -5.04 14.35 -0.46
CA ILE A 48 -4.45 13.26 -1.25
C ILE A 48 -3.74 13.81 -2.49
N ALA A 49 -4.41 14.62 -3.32
CA ALA A 49 -3.84 15.13 -4.57
C ALA A 49 -2.53 15.92 -4.34
N SER A 50 -2.53 16.80 -3.35
CA SER A 50 -1.36 17.61 -3.00
C SER A 50 -0.20 16.75 -2.48
N ARG A 51 -0.50 15.77 -1.61
CA ARG A 51 0.52 14.89 -1.02
C ARG A 51 1.14 13.98 -2.08
N ILE A 52 0.34 13.30 -2.89
CA ILE A 52 0.86 12.41 -3.95
C ILE A 52 1.70 13.22 -4.95
N LYS A 53 1.21 14.39 -5.39
CA LYS A 53 1.99 15.27 -6.28
C LYS A 53 3.32 15.72 -5.65
N SER A 54 3.40 15.90 -4.33
CA SER A 54 4.67 16.24 -3.66
C SER A 54 5.69 15.10 -3.74
N HIS A 55 5.23 13.84 -3.71
CA HIS A 55 6.11 12.67 -3.78
C HIS A 55 6.74 12.47 -5.16
N THR A 56 6.18 13.07 -6.22
CA THR A 56 6.80 13.01 -7.56
C THR A 56 8.09 13.82 -7.64
N ARG A 57 8.25 14.83 -6.79
CA ARG A 57 9.39 15.77 -6.79
C ARG A 57 10.53 15.35 -5.87
N GLY A 58 10.31 14.35 -5.00
CA GLY A 58 11.30 13.95 -4.00
C GLY A 58 12.42 13.12 -4.61
N LYS A 59 13.68 13.54 -4.42
CA LYS A 59 14.87 12.81 -4.91
C LYS A 59 14.96 11.35 -4.42
N SER A 60 14.43 11.06 -3.23
CA SER A 60 14.49 9.72 -2.62
C SER A 60 13.25 8.86 -2.81
N LYS A 61 12.09 9.44 -3.15
CA LYS A 61 10.82 8.67 -3.26
C LYS A 61 10.24 8.72 -4.66
N GLY A 62 10.47 9.81 -5.40
CA GLY A 62 9.88 10.06 -6.70
C GLY A 62 10.35 9.14 -7.82
N GLN A 63 11.31 8.24 -7.59
CA GLN A 63 11.76 7.26 -8.59
C GLN A 63 11.25 5.84 -8.30
N TYR A 64 10.65 5.60 -7.14
CA TYR A 64 10.35 4.24 -6.68
C TYR A 64 8.91 3.82 -6.92
N TRP A 65 8.03 4.66 -7.45
CA TRP A 65 6.61 4.32 -7.57
C TRP A 65 6.01 4.80 -8.90
N ASP A 66 5.09 4.01 -9.42
CA ASP A 66 4.44 4.16 -10.72
C ASP A 66 2.91 4.17 -10.63
N HIS A 67 2.33 3.70 -9.51
CA HIS A 67 0.89 3.68 -9.26
C HIS A 67 0.55 4.21 -7.86
N PHE A 68 -0.71 4.60 -7.67
CA PHE A 68 -1.23 4.96 -6.36
C PHE A 68 -2.67 4.50 -6.15
N THR A 69 -3.00 4.18 -4.91
CA THR A 69 -4.37 3.90 -4.45
C THR A 69 -4.75 4.93 -3.40
N TRP A 70 -6.00 5.37 -3.36
CA TRP A 70 -6.46 6.38 -2.41
C TRP A 70 -7.87 6.12 -1.91
N TYR A 71 -8.14 6.53 -0.67
CA TYR A 71 -9.42 6.36 0.01
C TYR A 71 -9.79 7.67 0.72
N GLU A 72 -10.92 8.27 0.37
CA GLU A 72 -11.49 9.43 1.05
C GLU A 72 -12.10 9.01 2.39
N ILE A 73 -11.62 9.63 3.47
CA ILE A 73 -12.05 9.34 4.85
C ILE A 73 -12.17 10.68 5.59
N GLN A 74 -13.39 11.04 6.00
CA GLN A 74 -13.67 12.35 6.60
C GLN A 74 -13.01 12.51 7.99
N SER A 75 -13.21 11.52 8.86
CA SER A 75 -12.71 11.55 10.25
C SER A 75 -11.18 11.55 10.32
N GLU A 76 -10.61 12.57 10.97
CA GLU A 76 -9.16 12.67 11.23
C GLU A 76 -8.66 11.49 12.08
N LYS A 77 -9.44 11.09 13.09
CA LYS A 77 -9.13 9.93 13.95
C LYS A 77 -9.02 8.67 13.11
N HIS A 78 -10.01 8.40 12.26
CA HIS A 78 -9.99 7.22 11.39
C HIS A 78 -8.84 7.26 10.39
N ARG A 79 -8.53 8.42 9.80
CA ARG A 79 -7.36 8.55 8.91
C ARG A 79 -6.05 8.16 9.59
N LYS A 80 -5.86 8.56 10.85
CA LYS A 80 -4.66 8.22 11.63
C LYS A 80 -4.61 6.74 12.01
N ASP A 81 -5.73 6.16 12.41
CA ASP A 81 -5.82 4.75 12.78
C ASP A 81 -5.57 3.85 11.56
N ILE A 82 -6.21 4.16 10.42
CA ILE A 82 -6.07 3.42 9.16
C ILE A 82 -4.64 3.53 8.62
N GLU A 83 -4.06 4.73 8.57
CA GLU A 83 -2.64 4.90 8.21
C GLU A 83 -1.75 3.99 9.07
N SER A 84 -2.00 3.96 10.38
CA SER A 84 -1.20 3.18 11.31
C SER A 84 -1.36 1.68 11.16
N LEU A 85 -2.57 1.21 10.86
CA LEU A 85 -2.83 -0.20 10.54
C LEU A 85 -2.13 -0.62 9.24
N LEU A 86 -2.28 0.17 8.17
CA LEU A 86 -1.65 -0.12 6.88
C LEU A 86 -0.12 -0.14 6.98
N LEU A 87 0.49 0.81 7.71
CA LEU A 87 1.93 0.83 7.95
C LEU A 87 2.45 -0.42 8.66
N ARG A 88 1.63 -1.05 9.51
CA ARG A 88 2.00 -2.28 10.23
C ARG A 88 1.94 -3.52 9.33
N LEU A 89 1.08 -3.50 8.31
CA LEU A 89 0.97 -4.58 7.32
C LEU A 89 2.10 -4.56 6.29
N LEU A 90 2.74 -3.40 6.05
CA LEU A 90 3.86 -3.33 5.13
C LEU A 90 5.05 -4.18 5.61
N PRO A 91 5.70 -4.95 4.70
CA PRO A 91 6.96 -5.60 4.96
C PRO A 91 8.00 -4.63 5.53
N PHE A 92 8.84 -5.11 6.45
CA PHE A 92 9.78 -4.26 7.19
C PHE A 92 10.71 -3.44 6.29
N TYR A 93 11.20 -4.02 5.18
CA TYR A 93 12.10 -3.33 4.25
C TYR A 93 11.40 -2.19 3.49
N LEU A 94 10.10 -2.29 3.22
CA LEU A 94 9.30 -1.23 2.59
C LEU A 94 9.01 -0.07 3.55
N ARG A 95 9.06 -0.31 4.86
CA ARG A 95 8.93 0.75 5.87
C ARG A 95 10.10 1.72 5.87
N SER A 96 11.24 1.42 5.23
CA SER A 96 12.35 2.37 5.11
C SER A 96 11.93 3.69 4.44
N LEU A 97 10.93 3.65 3.56
CA LEU A 97 10.34 4.83 2.92
C LEU A 97 9.37 5.59 3.85
N ASN A 98 8.92 4.96 4.94
CA ASN A 98 8.07 5.51 6.00
C ASN A 98 8.87 5.65 7.31
N LYS A 99 9.40 6.85 7.58
CA LYS A 99 10.24 7.13 8.76
C LYS A 99 9.63 6.78 10.13
N GLN A 100 8.32 6.53 10.22
CA GLN A 100 7.62 6.30 11.49
C GLN A 100 6.79 5.01 11.45
N ARG A 101 6.82 4.25 12.56
CA ARG A 101 5.83 3.21 12.83
C ARG A 101 4.54 3.90 13.25
N GLY A 102 3.48 3.75 12.47
CA GLY A 102 2.18 4.36 12.78
C GLY A 102 1.75 4.11 14.23
N HIS A 103 1.50 5.21 14.94
CA HIS A 103 1.05 5.19 16.33
C HIS A 103 -0.47 5.03 16.37
N LEU A 104 -0.94 4.02 17.09
CA LEU A 104 -2.35 3.75 17.33
C LEU A 104 -2.75 4.41 18.68
N PRO A 105 -3.27 5.65 18.66
CA PRO A 105 -3.60 6.39 19.87
C PRO A 105 -4.71 5.67 20.65
N GLY A 106 -4.54 5.55 21.97
CA GLY A 106 -5.53 4.90 22.84
C GLY A 106 -5.64 3.38 22.67
N SER A 107 -4.73 2.74 21.91
CA SER A 107 -4.73 1.29 21.77
C SER A 107 -4.04 0.60 22.95
N HIS A 108 -4.67 -0.46 23.46
CA HIS A 108 -4.04 -1.39 24.40
C HIS A 108 -3.45 -2.56 23.62
N LYS A 109 -2.16 -2.84 23.84
CA LYS A 109 -1.46 -3.95 23.19
C LYS A 109 -1.60 -5.22 24.03
N PHE A 110 -2.36 -6.18 23.54
CA PHE A 110 -2.36 -7.54 24.11
C PHE A 110 -1.07 -8.28 23.76
N LYS A 111 -0.50 -8.99 24.74
CA LYS A 111 0.62 -9.92 24.53
C LYS A 111 0.06 -11.32 24.33
N ALA A 112 0.55 -12.04 23.32
CA ALA A 112 0.20 -13.44 23.15
C ALA A 112 0.73 -14.27 24.34
N LYS A 113 -0.09 -15.20 24.83
CA LYS A 113 0.31 -16.11 25.92
C LYS A 113 1.44 -17.05 25.47
N ASN A 114 1.35 -17.55 24.25
CA ASN A 114 2.39 -18.35 23.58
C ASN A 114 2.69 -17.70 22.21
N PRO A 115 3.90 -17.17 21.98
CA PRO A 115 4.27 -16.54 20.72
C PRO A 115 4.78 -17.54 19.67
N THR A 116 4.98 -18.81 20.04
CA THR A 116 5.56 -19.83 19.15
C THR A 116 4.51 -20.25 18.12
N PRO A 117 4.79 -20.11 16.81
CA PRO A 117 3.87 -20.54 15.77
C PRO A 117 3.91 -22.06 15.59
N ASP A 118 2.79 -22.64 15.20
CA ASP A 118 2.74 -24.03 14.75
C ASP A 118 3.57 -24.22 13.47
N ILE A 119 4.15 -25.40 13.30
CA ILE A 119 4.90 -25.74 12.09
C ILE A 119 3.92 -25.99 10.95
N VAL A 120 3.79 -25.02 10.04
CA VAL A 120 2.97 -25.15 8.83
C VAL A 120 3.83 -25.62 7.65
N LYS A 121 3.57 -26.82 7.13
CA LYS A 121 4.17 -27.30 5.87
C LYS A 121 3.60 -26.50 4.71
N LYS A 122 4.44 -25.69 4.06
CA LYS A 122 4.02 -24.92 2.89
C LYS A 122 3.71 -25.86 1.72
N PRO A 123 2.62 -25.63 0.97
CA PRO A 123 2.37 -26.39 -0.25
C PRO A 123 3.49 -26.13 -1.26
N HIS A 124 3.79 -27.14 -2.07
CA HIS A 124 4.79 -27.02 -3.14
C HIS A 124 4.19 -26.16 -4.27
N LEU A 125 4.54 -24.87 -4.29
CA LEU A 125 3.95 -23.89 -5.22
C LEU A 125 4.46 -24.03 -6.67
N ALA A 126 5.56 -24.75 -6.89
CA ALA A 126 6.09 -24.99 -8.22
C ALA A 126 5.39 -26.22 -8.86
N PRO A 127 4.71 -26.06 -10.00
CA PRO A 127 4.26 -27.22 -10.76
C PRO A 127 5.47 -28.07 -11.15
N PRO A 128 5.36 -29.42 -11.13
CA PRO A 128 6.47 -30.28 -11.47
C PRO A 128 6.96 -29.96 -12.88
N ARG A 129 8.28 -29.73 -13.01
CA ARG A 129 8.94 -29.43 -14.28
C ARG A 129 8.69 -30.60 -15.23
N ARG A 130 7.79 -30.44 -16.21
CA ARG A 130 7.52 -31.43 -17.27
C ARG A 130 8.86 -31.76 -17.94
N LYS A 131 9.35 -33.00 -17.78
CA LYS A 131 10.54 -33.48 -18.49
C LYS A 131 10.26 -33.37 -20.00
N ARG A 132 11.01 -32.54 -20.73
CA ARG A 132 10.96 -32.50 -22.21
C ARG A 132 11.26 -33.92 -22.71
N ARG A 133 10.30 -34.55 -23.40
CA ARG A 133 10.54 -35.79 -24.14
C ARG A 133 11.66 -35.50 -25.14
N LYS A 134 12.79 -36.21 -25.05
CA LYS A 134 13.83 -36.16 -26.09
C LYS A 134 13.19 -36.62 -27.40
N SER A 135 13.14 -35.74 -28.39
CA SER A 135 12.80 -36.11 -29.76
C SER A 135 13.85 -37.11 -30.24
N LYS A 136 13.42 -38.30 -30.65
CA LYS A 136 14.27 -39.23 -31.40
C LYS A 136 14.53 -38.59 -32.77
N SER A 137 15.78 -38.20 -33.05
CA SER A 137 16.20 -37.93 -34.44
C SER A 137 16.08 -39.22 -35.24
N LYS A 138 15.46 -39.12 -36.41
CA LYS A 138 15.59 -40.09 -37.50
C LYS A 138 16.83 -39.76 -38.31
#